data_AF-A0A090YC44-F1
#
_entry.id   AF-A0A090YC44-F1
#
_cell.length_a   1.000
_cell.length_b   1.000
_cell.length_c   1.000
_cell.angle_alpha   90.00
_cell.angle_beta   90.00
_cell.angle_gamma   90.00
#
_symmetry.space_group_name_H-M   'P 1'
#
loop_
_entity.id
_entity.type
_entity.pdbx_description
1 polymer ?
#
loop_
_entity_poly.entity_id
_entity_poly.type
_entity_poly.pdbx_seq_one_letter_code
_entity_poly.pdbx_strand_id
1 'polypeptide(L)'
;MDKFQLWTKEAGLKVLEFKIKQQENLTQKQLLAFFDKKWLIKNDLAIPLIKYWNGSPYEMLNNLYPNQFKVWQLKDLPKGYWIGKSSSEALEALRWLIEEKEQLTEEQILQVYNKGWLIKHRLKMPLLEHWNANTYEMLNELYPNRFKVWQWHSLKNEYWRKSTSLTALEELKWLIEEKNHLTKESVLKVVDLNWLIKNKFIIPLKLYWEGNPQKMLNDLYPDIFRKDQSSKFWKKEKTLTTLQWILEEKEQLTEEQIYQEFSTNWLIKNKLNTPLKNFWGSNPYKMINDLYPNRFKEWLFKNVPKDYWTEKTALKALKWTIEEKEQLIEEQIPQRTDIKWFERNKLAVPLRRFWSSSPYKMINDLYPNRFKAWQFPKVPRGFWTKEKVLEALKWTIEEKEQLTDKELMMIFSAHWLRKHRLVQHLVTYWDYSPFKMLADLYPGRFKEWDFKRAPKNFWTKEKALEAFSWTIKEKEQLTAEQLLQKIDRDWVKQHKLLTPYQRYWNGNPHKMLSDLYQYASLH
;
A
#
# COMPACT_ATOMS: atom_id res chain seq x y z
N MET A 1 -25.43 -48.40 88.92
CA MET A 1 -24.06 -48.00 88.58
C MET A 1 -24.15 -46.85 87.60
N ASP A 2 -23.99 -45.63 88.10
CA ASP A 2 -24.23 -44.40 87.38
C ASP A 2 -23.16 -44.15 86.31
N LYS A 3 -23.56 -44.02 85.05
CA LYS A 3 -22.67 -43.74 83.89
C LYS A 3 -21.95 -42.38 83.97
N PHE A 4 -22.08 -41.65 85.07
CA PHE A 4 -21.64 -40.27 85.24
C PHE A 4 -20.28 -40.08 85.93
N GLN A 5 -19.61 -41.14 86.43
CA GLN A 5 -18.39 -40.99 87.25
C GLN A 5 -17.04 -41.46 86.67
N LEU A 6 -16.93 -41.98 85.44
CA LEU A 6 -15.70 -42.68 84.99
C LEU A 6 -14.95 -42.07 83.78
N TRP A 7 -15.20 -40.81 83.43
CA TRP A 7 -14.36 -40.16 82.42
C TRP A 7 -13.19 -39.43 83.09
N THR A 8 -11.98 -39.98 83.05
CA THR A 8 -10.73 -39.20 83.17
C THR A 8 -10.34 -38.63 81.80
N LYS A 9 -9.51 -37.58 81.77
CA LYS A 9 -9.01 -36.99 80.51
C LYS A 9 -8.31 -38.04 79.64
N GLU A 10 -7.52 -38.93 80.25
CA GLU A 10 -6.81 -40.02 79.59
C GLU A 10 -7.76 -41.12 79.08
N ALA A 11 -8.79 -41.49 79.85
CA ALA A 11 -9.80 -42.45 79.39
C ALA A 11 -10.56 -41.93 78.15
N GLY A 12 -10.85 -40.62 78.12
CA GLY A 12 -11.41 -39.93 76.95
C GLY A 12 -10.57 -40.09 75.68
N LEU A 13 -9.24 -39.89 75.80
CA LEU A 13 -8.30 -40.03 74.69
C LEU A 13 -8.14 -41.49 74.23
N LYS A 14 -8.09 -42.46 75.16
CA LYS A 14 -8.01 -43.90 74.83
C LYS A 14 -9.23 -44.38 74.06
N VAL A 15 -10.44 -43.96 74.47
CA VAL A 15 -11.66 -44.30 73.72
C VAL A 15 -11.67 -43.62 72.35
N LEU A 16 -11.24 -42.36 72.25
CA LEU A 16 -11.11 -41.68 70.97
C LEU A 16 -10.13 -42.40 70.02
N GLU A 17 -8.95 -42.74 70.51
CA GLU A 17 -7.93 -43.47 69.75
C GLU A 17 -8.46 -44.82 69.25
N PHE A 18 -9.12 -45.58 70.13
CA PHE A 18 -9.76 -46.84 69.78
C PHE A 18 -10.83 -46.66 68.69
N LYS A 19 -11.73 -45.68 68.84
CA LYS A 19 -12.80 -45.42 67.88
C LYS A 19 -12.28 -44.97 66.51
N ILE A 20 -11.17 -44.21 66.48
CA ILE A 20 -10.50 -43.83 65.23
C ILE A 20 -9.86 -45.07 64.56
N LYS A 21 -9.17 -45.93 65.32
CA LYS A 21 -8.54 -47.16 64.80
C LYS A 21 -9.53 -48.17 64.23
N GLN A 22 -10.79 -48.16 64.68
CA GLN A 22 -11.87 -49.00 64.17
C GLN A 22 -12.42 -48.56 62.80
N GLN A 23 -12.03 -47.38 62.31
CA GLN A 23 -12.36 -46.94 60.97
C GLN A 23 -11.24 -47.43 60.02
N GLU A 24 -11.47 -48.51 59.27
CA GLU A 24 -10.43 -49.20 58.48
C GLU A 24 -9.70 -48.28 57.48
N ASN A 25 -8.36 -48.39 57.45
CA ASN A 25 -7.43 -47.80 56.46
C ASN A 25 -7.67 -46.35 56.05
N LEU A 26 -7.86 -45.46 57.03
CA LEU A 26 -7.90 -44.02 56.79
C LEU A 26 -6.52 -43.38 56.96
N THR A 27 -6.07 -42.67 55.93
CA THR A 27 -4.97 -41.71 56.05
C THR A 27 -5.36 -40.57 57.00
N GLN A 28 -4.37 -39.91 57.64
CA GLN A 28 -4.61 -38.76 58.51
C GLN A 28 -5.43 -37.64 57.83
N LYS A 29 -5.34 -37.50 56.49
CA LYS A 29 -6.13 -36.53 55.69
C LYS A 29 -7.61 -36.91 55.60
N GLN A 30 -7.95 -38.20 55.64
CA GLN A 30 -9.33 -38.70 55.58
C GLN A 30 -10.05 -38.62 56.94
N LEU A 31 -9.30 -38.58 58.06
CA LEU A 31 -9.87 -38.40 59.40
C LEU A 31 -10.72 -37.12 59.50
N LEU A 32 -10.23 -36.03 58.92
CA LEU A 32 -10.89 -34.71 58.96
C LEU A 32 -12.24 -34.67 58.22
N ALA A 33 -12.51 -35.64 57.33
CA ALA A 33 -13.73 -35.65 56.52
C ALA A 33 -14.99 -35.99 57.33
N PHE A 34 -14.86 -36.81 58.38
CA PHE A 34 -15.98 -37.22 59.24
C PHE A 34 -15.81 -36.78 60.70
N PHE A 35 -14.59 -36.39 61.12
CA PHE A 35 -14.32 -35.98 62.49
C PHE A 35 -14.92 -34.61 62.81
N ASP A 36 -16.10 -34.63 63.43
CA ASP A 36 -16.82 -33.46 63.91
C ASP A 36 -17.51 -33.76 65.26
N LYS A 37 -18.09 -32.73 65.87
CA LYS A 37 -18.79 -32.80 67.14
C LYS A 37 -19.94 -33.81 67.09
N LYS A 38 -20.63 -33.94 65.96
CA LYS A 38 -21.73 -34.92 65.80
C LYS A 38 -21.17 -36.34 65.83
N TRP A 39 -20.05 -36.59 65.15
CA TRP A 39 -19.37 -37.88 65.20
C TRP A 39 -18.88 -38.22 66.61
N LEU A 40 -18.31 -37.25 67.34
CA LEU A 40 -17.90 -37.45 68.73
C LEU A 40 -19.10 -37.78 69.64
N ILE A 41 -20.23 -37.09 69.46
CA ILE A 41 -21.47 -37.36 70.20
C ILE A 41 -22.00 -38.77 69.88
N LYS A 42 -22.02 -39.16 68.59
CA LYS A 42 -22.46 -40.49 68.14
C LYS A 42 -21.59 -41.63 68.70
N ASN A 43 -20.35 -41.33 69.08
CA ASN A 43 -19.40 -42.29 69.65
C ASN A 43 -19.25 -42.16 71.18
N ASP A 44 -20.26 -41.61 71.86
CA ASP A 44 -20.33 -41.49 73.33
C ASP A 44 -19.24 -40.59 73.96
N LEU A 45 -18.60 -39.72 73.17
CA LEU A 45 -17.55 -38.81 73.64
C LEU A 45 -18.08 -37.41 74.01
N ALA A 46 -19.40 -37.20 74.06
CA ALA A 46 -20.00 -35.90 74.36
C ALA A 46 -19.62 -35.35 75.76
N ILE A 47 -19.72 -36.21 76.78
CA ILE A 47 -19.42 -35.86 78.18
C ILE A 47 -17.93 -35.51 78.37
N PRO A 48 -16.96 -36.37 77.97
CA PRO A 48 -15.55 -36.03 78.12
C PRO A 48 -15.15 -34.81 77.27
N LEU A 49 -15.70 -34.64 76.06
CA LEU A 49 -15.48 -33.48 75.19
C LEU A 49 -15.85 -32.15 75.86
N ILE A 50 -17.00 -32.08 76.52
CA ILE A 50 -17.44 -30.87 77.24
C ILE A 50 -16.57 -30.65 78.48
N LYS A 51 -16.35 -31.69 79.28
CA LYS A 51 -15.69 -31.59 80.59
C LYS A 51 -14.22 -31.20 80.50
N TYR A 52 -13.47 -31.73 79.53
CA TYR A 52 -12.01 -31.58 79.47
C TYR A 52 -11.49 -30.73 78.31
N TRP A 53 -12.31 -30.52 77.27
CA TRP A 53 -11.92 -29.78 76.06
C TRP A 53 -12.87 -28.63 75.74
N ASN A 54 -13.69 -28.22 76.70
CA ASN A 54 -14.65 -27.11 76.57
C ASN A 54 -15.55 -27.24 75.32
N GLY A 55 -15.87 -28.47 74.92
CA GLY A 55 -16.69 -28.73 73.76
C GLY A 55 -15.97 -28.60 72.41
N SER A 56 -14.64 -28.45 72.38
CA SER A 56 -13.81 -28.29 71.17
C SER A 56 -13.33 -29.64 70.62
N PRO A 57 -13.84 -30.09 69.46
CA PRO A 57 -13.32 -31.30 68.80
C PRO A 57 -11.84 -31.19 68.47
N TYR A 58 -11.38 -29.98 68.11
CA TYR A 58 -9.98 -29.73 67.80
C TYR A 58 -9.06 -29.98 68.99
N GLU A 59 -9.36 -29.41 70.16
CA GLU A 59 -8.49 -29.56 71.34
C GLU A 59 -8.41 -31.04 71.78
N MET A 60 -9.49 -31.77 71.59
CA MET A 60 -9.53 -33.21 71.84
C MET A 60 -8.66 -33.99 70.85
N LEU A 61 -8.74 -33.65 69.56
CA LEU A 61 -7.93 -34.28 68.53
C LEU A 61 -6.44 -33.90 68.63
N ASN A 62 -6.13 -32.63 68.93
CA ASN A 62 -4.78 -32.12 69.09
C ASN A 62 -4.09 -32.75 70.31
N ASN A 63 -4.81 -33.05 71.39
CA ASN A 63 -4.22 -33.82 72.49
C ASN A 63 -3.88 -35.26 72.12
N LEU A 64 -4.59 -35.87 71.16
CA LEU A 64 -4.29 -37.21 70.67
C LEU A 64 -3.17 -37.21 69.61
N TYR A 65 -3.17 -36.20 68.74
CA TYR A 65 -2.18 -36.00 67.68
C TYR A 65 -1.59 -34.58 67.74
N PRO A 66 -0.66 -34.32 68.68
CA PRO A 66 -0.12 -32.99 68.93
C PRO A 66 0.46 -32.33 67.68
N ASN A 67 -0.02 -31.13 67.36
CA ASN A 67 0.47 -30.27 66.28
C ASN A 67 0.38 -30.87 64.86
N GLN A 68 -0.33 -32.00 64.68
CA GLN A 68 -0.51 -32.62 63.36
C GLN A 68 -1.61 -31.93 62.52
N PHE A 69 -2.58 -31.31 63.18
CA PHE A 69 -3.70 -30.64 62.53
C PHE A 69 -3.77 -29.16 62.93
N LYS A 70 -4.22 -28.33 61.99
CA LYS A 70 -4.56 -26.93 62.24
C LYS A 70 -6.05 -26.80 62.56
N VAL A 71 -6.41 -25.83 63.41
CA VAL A 71 -7.78 -25.69 63.94
C VAL A 71 -8.83 -25.53 62.84
N TRP A 72 -8.49 -24.82 61.76
CA TRP A 72 -9.35 -24.55 60.61
C TRP A 72 -9.54 -25.73 59.65
N GLN A 73 -8.82 -26.83 59.85
CA GLN A 73 -8.97 -28.03 59.02
C GLN A 73 -10.21 -28.85 59.39
N LEU A 74 -10.68 -28.75 60.63
CA LEU A 74 -11.89 -29.42 61.11
C LEU A 74 -13.16 -28.66 60.67
N LYS A 75 -14.28 -29.38 60.60
CA LYS A 75 -15.59 -28.78 60.32
C LYS A 75 -16.06 -27.85 61.43
N ASP A 76 -15.71 -28.16 62.67
CA ASP A 76 -16.09 -27.39 63.86
C ASP A 76 -14.96 -26.51 64.33
N LEU A 77 -15.07 -25.22 64.00
CA LEU A 77 -14.19 -24.20 64.54
C LEU A 77 -14.64 -23.81 65.96
N PRO A 78 -13.75 -23.77 66.96
CA PRO A 78 -14.08 -23.32 68.31
C PRO A 78 -14.72 -21.93 68.30
N LYS A 79 -15.73 -21.71 69.15
CA LYS A 79 -16.43 -20.42 69.23
C LYS A 79 -15.43 -19.33 69.65
N GLY A 80 -15.35 -18.26 68.85
CA GLY A 80 -14.44 -17.15 69.12
C GLY A 80 -12.97 -17.42 68.78
N TYR A 81 -12.65 -18.53 68.10
CA TYR A 81 -11.25 -18.89 67.76
C TYR A 81 -10.46 -17.75 67.11
N TRP A 82 -11.09 -16.99 66.22
CA TRP A 82 -10.43 -15.91 65.49
C TRP A 82 -10.19 -14.64 66.30
N ILE A 83 -10.80 -14.48 67.48
CA ILE A 83 -10.69 -13.25 68.28
C ILE A 83 -9.24 -13.09 68.74
N GLY A 84 -8.60 -11.98 68.35
CA GLY A 84 -7.22 -11.68 68.71
C GLY A 84 -6.15 -12.48 67.95
N LYS A 85 -6.54 -13.20 66.88
CA LYS A 85 -5.62 -13.93 66.00
C LYS A 85 -4.99 -13.01 64.97
N SER A 86 -3.75 -13.33 64.59
CA SER A 86 -3.00 -12.54 63.62
C SER A 86 -3.58 -12.65 62.20
N SER A 87 -3.32 -11.65 61.35
CA SER A 87 -3.65 -11.73 59.92
C SER A 87 -2.95 -12.91 59.24
N SER A 88 -1.70 -13.19 59.63
CA SER A 88 -0.90 -14.32 59.11
C SER A 88 -1.59 -15.68 59.32
N GLU A 89 -2.11 -15.96 60.52
CA GLU A 89 -2.85 -17.21 60.78
C GLU A 89 -4.13 -17.33 59.93
N ALA A 90 -4.81 -16.21 59.66
CA ALA A 90 -5.98 -16.19 58.79
C ALA A 90 -5.61 -16.40 57.32
N LEU A 91 -4.46 -15.91 56.87
CA LEU A 91 -3.94 -16.13 55.52
C LEU A 91 -3.45 -17.57 55.32
N GLU A 92 -2.83 -18.19 56.33
CA GLU A 92 -2.51 -19.63 56.30
C GLU A 92 -3.77 -20.49 56.14
N ALA A 93 -4.83 -20.14 56.89
CA ALA A 93 -6.12 -20.82 56.76
C ALA A 93 -6.75 -20.61 55.38
N LEU A 94 -6.69 -19.39 54.85
CA LEU A 94 -7.18 -19.08 53.51
C LEU A 94 -6.39 -19.84 52.43
N ARG A 95 -5.06 -19.88 52.54
CA ARG A 95 -4.18 -20.64 51.64
C ARG A 95 -4.57 -22.11 51.60
N TRP A 96 -4.67 -22.73 52.77
CA TRP A 96 -5.05 -24.14 52.88
C TRP A 96 -6.45 -24.41 52.29
N LEU A 97 -7.41 -23.51 52.50
CA LEU A 97 -8.75 -23.67 51.92
C LEU A 97 -8.73 -23.65 50.39
N ILE A 98 -7.98 -22.72 49.80
CA ILE A 98 -7.88 -22.54 48.35
C ILE A 98 -7.07 -23.66 47.71
N GLU A 99 -5.85 -23.91 48.21
CA GLU A 99 -4.86 -24.77 47.57
C GLU A 99 -5.07 -26.26 47.91
N GLU A 100 -5.45 -26.57 49.15
CA GLU A 100 -5.49 -27.96 49.63
C GLU A 100 -6.89 -28.54 49.75
N LYS A 101 -7.86 -27.75 50.23
CA LYS A 101 -9.22 -28.23 50.51
C LYS A 101 -10.11 -28.20 49.26
N GLU A 102 -10.24 -27.04 48.63
CA GLU A 102 -11.10 -26.87 47.45
C GLU A 102 -10.33 -26.94 46.13
N GLN A 103 -8.99 -26.87 46.17
CA GLN A 103 -8.10 -26.96 45.00
C GLN A 103 -8.54 -26.04 43.85
N LEU A 104 -8.87 -24.79 44.19
CA LEU A 104 -9.47 -23.85 43.24
C LEU A 104 -8.42 -23.35 42.25
N THR A 105 -8.76 -23.38 40.96
CA THR A 105 -7.98 -22.66 39.93
C THR A 105 -8.19 -21.16 40.05
N GLU A 106 -7.33 -20.37 39.41
CA GLU A 106 -7.46 -18.90 39.40
C GLU A 106 -8.83 -18.44 38.86
N GLU A 107 -9.33 -19.08 37.81
CA GLU A 107 -10.63 -18.78 37.22
C GLU A 107 -11.77 -19.13 38.19
N GLN A 108 -11.65 -20.25 38.91
CA GLN A 108 -12.63 -20.67 39.89
C GLN A 108 -12.65 -19.72 41.09
N ILE A 109 -11.49 -19.27 41.58
CA ILE A 109 -11.38 -18.27 42.65
C ILE A 109 -12.16 -17.02 42.27
N LEU A 110 -11.98 -16.47 41.06
CA LEU A 110 -12.70 -15.27 40.60
C LEU A 110 -14.23 -15.42 40.54
N GLN A 111 -14.74 -16.67 40.50
CA GLN A 111 -16.17 -16.96 40.46
C GLN A 111 -16.76 -17.23 41.85
N VAL A 112 -16.07 -18.03 42.68
CA VAL A 112 -16.62 -18.50 43.96
C VAL A 112 -16.18 -17.65 45.15
N TYR A 113 -15.03 -16.98 45.08
CA TYR A 113 -14.47 -16.22 46.18
C TYR A 113 -15.21 -14.90 46.40
N ASN A 114 -16.09 -14.90 47.39
CA ASN A 114 -16.86 -13.75 47.83
C ASN A 114 -17.11 -13.79 49.34
N LYS A 115 -17.74 -12.74 49.89
CA LYS A 115 -18.06 -12.64 51.33
C LYS A 115 -18.87 -13.85 51.84
N GLY A 116 -19.79 -14.37 51.03
CA GLY A 116 -20.57 -15.57 51.35
C GLY A 116 -19.71 -16.83 51.44
N TRP A 117 -18.77 -17.01 50.51
CA TRP A 117 -17.79 -18.10 50.55
C TRP A 117 -16.91 -18.00 51.80
N LEU A 118 -16.37 -16.83 52.13
CA LEU A 118 -15.61 -16.62 53.37
C LEU A 118 -16.43 -16.92 54.63
N ILE A 119 -17.72 -16.55 54.65
CA ILE A 119 -18.64 -16.88 55.75
C ILE A 119 -18.84 -18.40 55.88
N LYS A 120 -19.06 -19.10 54.74
CA LYS A 120 -19.18 -20.56 54.67
C LYS A 120 -17.95 -21.24 55.27
N HIS A 121 -16.76 -20.67 55.02
CA HIS A 121 -15.47 -21.17 55.53
C HIS A 121 -15.02 -20.53 56.86
N ARG A 122 -15.94 -19.87 57.58
CA ARG A 122 -15.69 -19.28 58.92
C ARG A 122 -14.61 -18.20 58.98
N LEU A 123 -14.26 -17.57 57.85
CA LEU A 123 -13.31 -16.47 57.76
C LEU A 123 -13.96 -15.08 57.87
N LYS A 124 -15.23 -15.00 58.27
CA LYS A 124 -15.95 -13.72 58.46
C LYS A 124 -15.25 -12.79 59.48
N MET A 125 -14.83 -13.33 60.62
CA MET A 125 -14.23 -12.53 61.69
C MET A 125 -12.85 -11.99 61.30
N PRO A 126 -11.90 -12.81 60.79
CA PRO A 126 -10.63 -12.29 60.28
C PRO A 126 -10.80 -11.23 59.19
N LEU A 127 -11.73 -11.46 58.26
CA LEU A 127 -12.04 -10.51 57.19
C LEU A 127 -12.47 -9.13 57.75
N LEU A 128 -13.23 -9.11 58.85
CA LEU A 128 -13.68 -7.88 59.50
C LEU A 128 -12.56 -7.21 60.29
N GLU A 129 -11.80 -7.96 61.07
CA GLU A 129 -10.77 -7.44 61.98
C GLU A 129 -9.57 -6.87 61.23
N HIS A 130 -9.08 -7.56 60.20
CA HIS A 130 -7.82 -7.19 59.53
C HIS A 130 -8.01 -6.48 58.19
N TRP A 131 -9.12 -6.74 57.49
CA TRP A 131 -9.35 -6.23 56.13
C TRP A 131 -10.60 -5.38 55.98
N ASN A 132 -11.24 -4.96 57.09
CA ASN A 132 -12.43 -4.10 57.09
C ASN A 132 -13.54 -4.58 56.12
N ALA A 133 -13.83 -5.88 56.14
CA ALA A 133 -14.79 -6.54 55.23
C ALA A 133 -14.38 -6.57 53.74
N ASN A 134 -13.18 -6.14 53.38
CA ASN A 134 -12.71 -6.11 52.00
C ASN A 134 -12.13 -7.46 51.58
N THR A 135 -12.90 -8.21 50.78
CA THR A 135 -12.50 -9.54 50.31
C THR A 135 -11.29 -9.48 49.39
N TYR A 136 -11.14 -8.42 48.59
CA TYR A 136 -10.02 -8.30 47.69
C TYR A 136 -8.70 -8.12 48.46
N GLU A 137 -8.67 -7.22 49.45
CA GLU A 137 -7.44 -6.98 50.23
C GLU A 137 -6.95 -8.25 50.91
N MET A 138 -7.86 -9.03 51.49
CA MET A 138 -7.51 -10.32 52.12
C MET A 138 -6.88 -11.31 51.13
N LEU A 139 -7.40 -11.39 49.89
CA LEU A 139 -6.84 -12.28 48.87
C LEU A 139 -5.56 -11.73 48.25
N ASN A 140 -5.48 -10.41 48.08
CA ASN A 140 -4.30 -9.73 47.55
C ASN A 140 -3.13 -9.82 48.54
N GLU A 141 -3.37 -9.81 49.85
CA GLU A 141 -2.33 -10.06 50.85
C GLU A 141 -1.82 -11.52 50.77
N LEU A 142 -2.71 -12.49 50.46
CA LEU A 142 -2.31 -13.88 50.26
C LEU A 142 -1.53 -14.11 48.95
N TYR A 143 -1.97 -13.46 47.87
CA TYR A 143 -1.40 -13.53 46.53
C TYR A 143 -1.13 -12.13 45.98
N PRO A 144 -0.04 -11.48 46.42
CA PRO A 144 0.26 -10.10 46.05
C PRO A 144 0.28 -9.89 44.53
N ASN A 145 -0.56 -8.97 44.05
CA ASN A 145 -0.65 -8.55 42.65
C ASN A 145 -1.03 -9.65 41.64
N ARG A 146 -1.35 -10.86 42.11
CA ARG A 146 -1.75 -12.00 41.28
C ARG A 146 -3.10 -11.77 40.63
N PHE A 147 -4.01 -11.11 41.35
CA PHE A 147 -5.32 -10.75 40.84
C PHE A 147 -5.53 -9.24 40.86
N LYS A 148 -6.22 -8.73 39.84
CA LYS A 148 -6.56 -7.31 39.72
C LYS A 148 -7.94 -7.04 40.31
N VAL A 149 -8.09 -5.92 41.03
CA VAL A 149 -9.32 -5.52 41.74
C VAL A 149 -10.56 -5.62 40.84
N TRP A 150 -10.41 -5.18 39.59
CA TRP A 150 -11.49 -5.12 38.61
C TRP A 150 -11.93 -6.47 38.02
N GLN A 151 -11.20 -7.55 38.29
CA GLN A 151 -11.62 -8.89 37.90
C GLN A 151 -12.81 -9.38 38.77
N TRP A 152 -13.06 -8.75 39.93
CA TRP A 152 -14.20 -9.07 40.80
C TRP A 152 -15.51 -8.43 40.34
N HIS A 153 -16.42 -9.28 39.86
CA HIS A 153 -17.76 -8.87 39.43
C HIS A 153 -18.59 -8.20 40.54
N SER A 154 -18.42 -8.62 41.79
CA SER A 154 -19.19 -8.11 42.94
C SER A 154 -18.75 -6.72 43.40
N LEU A 155 -17.52 -6.32 43.09
CA LEU A 155 -16.92 -5.07 43.57
C LEU A 155 -16.99 -3.95 42.53
N LYS A 156 -17.30 -4.25 41.26
CA LYS A 156 -17.22 -3.28 40.14
C LYS A 156 -17.92 -1.94 40.39
N ASN A 157 -19.15 -1.93 40.90
CA ASN A 157 -19.90 -0.68 41.04
C ASN A 157 -19.34 0.24 42.13
N GLU A 158 -18.92 -0.32 43.26
CA GLU A 158 -18.32 0.44 44.37
C GLU A 158 -16.88 0.82 44.06
N TYR A 159 -16.16 -0.08 43.38
CA TYR A 159 -14.81 0.14 42.85
C TYR A 159 -14.75 1.38 41.96
N TRP A 160 -15.65 1.49 40.97
CA TRP A 160 -15.65 2.63 40.04
C TRP A 160 -15.90 3.98 40.70
N ARG A 161 -16.63 4.02 41.82
CA ARG A 161 -16.90 5.27 42.56
C ARG A 161 -15.67 5.76 43.34
N LYS A 162 -14.73 4.88 43.65
CA LYS A 162 -13.49 5.18 44.38
C LYS A 162 -12.25 5.17 43.46
N SER A 163 -12.41 4.85 42.18
CA SER A 163 -11.32 4.75 41.20
C SER A 163 -10.95 6.12 40.61
N THR A 164 -9.89 6.16 39.80
CA THR A 164 -9.51 7.31 38.98
C THR A 164 -9.66 6.99 37.49
N SER A 165 -9.57 8.01 36.63
CA SER A 165 -9.52 7.82 35.18
C SER A 165 -8.31 6.96 34.76
N LEU A 166 -7.15 7.11 35.42
CA LEU A 166 -5.96 6.31 35.13
C LEU A 166 -6.20 4.82 35.39
N THR A 167 -6.77 4.47 36.55
CA THR A 167 -7.10 3.07 36.87
C THR A 167 -8.13 2.48 35.90
N ALA A 168 -9.06 3.30 35.40
CA ALA A 168 -9.99 2.87 34.36
C ALA A 168 -9.27 2.59 33.03
N LEU A 169 -8.29 3.41 32.64
CA LEU A 169 -7.48 3.18 31.45
C LEU A 169 -6.65 1.89 31.57
N GLU A 170 -6.08 1.61 32.74
CA GLU A 170 -5.33 0.37 32.99
C GLU A 170 -6.22 -0.88 32.85
N GLU A 171 -7.42 -0.87 33.43
CA GLU A 171 -8.39 -1.96 33.25
C GLU A 171 -8.78 -2.11 31.77
N LEU A 172 -9.07 -0.99 31.10
CA LEU A 172 -9.46 -1.00 29.69
C LEU A 172 -8.35 -1.58 28.82
N LYS A 173 -7.09 -1.20 29.08
CA LYS A 173 -5.92 -1.74 28.38
C LYS A 173 -5.83 -3.26 28.55
N TRP A 174 -5.93 -3.73 29.78
CA TRP A 174 -5.91 -5.15 30.11
C TRP A 174 -7.06 -5.91 29.41
N LEU A 175 -8.28 -5.36 29.42
CA LEU A 175 -9.45 -5.94 28.75
C LEU A 175 -9.24 -6.09 27.25
N ILE A 176 -8.61 -5.10 26.62
CA ILE A 176 -8.37 -5.07 25.17
C ILE A 176 -7.23 -6.02 24.81
N GLU A 177 -6.06 -5.82 25.41
CA GLU A 177 -4.80 -6.45 24.97
C GLU A 177 -4.63 -7.86 25.53
N GLU A 178 -4.91 -8.07 26.82
CA GLU A 178 -4.65 -9.34 27.50
C GLU A 178 -5.86 -10.27 27.48
N LYS A 179 -7.06 -9.76 27.75
CA LYS A 179 -8.26 -10.60 27.86
C LYS A 179 -8.89 -10.97 26.52
N ASN A 180 -8.98 -10.02 25.60
CA ASN A 180 -9.63 -10.22 24.30
C ASN A 180 -8.62 -10.33 23.15
N HIS A 181 -7.32 -10.25 23.44
CA HIS A 181 -6.22 -10.35 22.47
C HIS A 181 -6.40 -9.41 21.25
N LEU A 182 -6.99 -8.23 21.47
CA LEU A 182 -7.20 -7.24 20.42
C LEU A 182 -5.92 -6.45 20.19
N THR A 183 -5.52 -6.31 18.93
CA THR A 183 -4.40 -5.46 18.53
C THR A 183 -4.83 -4.00 18.51
N LYS A 184 -3.89 -3.08 18.76
CA LYS A 184 -4.11 -1.62 18.76
C LYS A 184 -4.82 -1.11 17.49
N GLU A 185 -4.58 -1.75 16.34
CA GLU A 185 -5.20 -1.43 15.04
C GLU A 185 -6.67 -1.86 14.93
N SER A 186 -7.05 -2.96 15.58
CA SER A 186 -8.42 -3.50 15.57
C SER A 186 -9.38 -2.76 16.52
N VAL A 187 -8.83 -2.04 17.51
CA VAL A 187 -9.58 -1.41 18.61
C VAL A 187 -10.69 -0.47 18.11
N LEU A 188 -10.44 0.37 17.08
CA LEU A 188 -11.46 1.32 16.58
C LEU A 188 -12.66 0.64 15.93
N LYS A 189 -12.49 -0.57 15.40
CA LYS A 189 -13.55 -1.30 14.71
C LYS A 189 -14.38 -2.13 15.68
N VAL A 190 -13.78 -2.52 16.81
CA VAL A 190 -14.35 -3.50 17.75
C VAL A 190 -14.84 -2.85 19.05
N VAL A 191 -14.10 -1.87 19.60
CA VAL A 191 -14.38 -1.26 20.90
C VAL A 191 -15.35 -0.08 20.72
N ASP A 192 -16.59 -0.42 20.39
CA ASP A 192 -17.70 0.53 20.32
C ASP A 192 -18.50 0.56 21.65
N LEU A 193 -19.56 1.37 21.68
CA LEU A 193 -20.41 1.48 22.87
C LEU A 193 -21.03 0.13 23.28
N ASN A 194 -21.41 -0.71 22.30
CA ASN A 194 -22.01 -2.02 22.56
C ASN A 194 -21.01 -3.00 23.16
N TRP A 195 -19.77 -2.98 22.67
CA TRP A 195 -18.68 -3.77 23.19
C TRP A 195 -18.35 -3.39 24.64
N LEU A 196 -18.35 -2.09 24.94
CA LEU A 196 -18.14 -1.58 26.31
C LEU A 196 -19.29 -1.97 27.24
N ILE A 197 -20.54 -1.97 26.76
CA ILE A 197 -21.70 -2.46 27.52
C ILE A 197 -21.55 -3.97 27.79
N LYS A 198 -21.21 -4.76 26.78
CA LYS A 198 -20.99 -6.22 26.90
C LYS A 198 -19.88 -6.54 27.91
N ASN A 199 -18.83 -5.72 27.96
CA ASN A 199 -17.72 -5.86 28.90
C ASN A 199 -17.94 -5.11 30.23
N LYS A 200 -19.15 -4.59 30.48
CA LYS A 200 -19.56 -3.89 31.71
C LYS A 200 -18.70 -2.66 32.05
N PHE A 201 -18.19 -1.97 31.03
CA PHE A 201 -17.34 -0.78 31.13
C PHE A 201 -18.12 0.55 30.95
N ILE A 202 -19.45 0.51 31.05
CA ILE A 202 -20.31 1.69 30.84
C ILE A 202 -20.22 2.74 31.95
N ILE A 203 -19.97 2.31 33.20
CA ILE A 203 -19.89 3.19 34.36
C ILE A 203 -18.64 4.08 34.29
N PRO A 204 -17.42 3.56 34.10
CA PRO A 204 -16.21 4.39 33.88
C PRO A 204 -16.36 5.35 32.71
N LEU A 205 -16.94 4.85 31.61
CA LEU A 205 -17.14 5.63 30.40
C LEU A 205 -17.96 6.89 30.69
N LYS A 206 -19.03 6.76 31.49
CA LYS A 206 -19.87 7.89 31.89
C LYS A 206 -19.19 8.79 32.92
N LEU A 207 -18.44 8.22 33.87
CA LEU A 207 -17.79 8.99 34.94
C LEU A 207 -16.66 9.88 34.43
N TYR A 208 -15.80 9.38 33.53
CA TYR A 208 -14.57 10.09 33.14
C TYR A 208 -14.57 10.61 31.70
N TRP A 209 -15.41 10.05 30.82
CA TRP A 209 -15.41 10.37 29.38
C TRP A 209 -16.78 10.77 28.84
N GLU A 210 -17.71 11.17 29.71
CA GLU A 210 -19.05 11.69 29.34
C GLU A 210 -19.85 10.71 28.46
N GLY A 211 -19.57 9.41 28.54
CA GLY A 211 -20.24 8.41 27.70
C GLY A 211 -19.65 8.28 26.29
N ASN A 212 -18.50 8.88 25.99
CA ASN A 212 -17.89 8.90 24.66
C ASN A 212 -16.72 7.89 24.53
N PRO A 213 -16.90 6.75 23.84
CA PRO A 213 -15.87 5.72 23.67
C PRO A 213 -14.60 6.26 22.99
N GLN A 214 -14.74 7.18 22.03
CA GLN A 214 -13.61 7.72 21.29
C GLN A 214 -12.71 8.57 22.18
N LYS A 215 -13.28 9.41 23.04
CA LYS A 215 -12.50 10.25 23.98
C LYS A 215 -11.65 9.36 24.91
N MET A 216 -12.26 8.28 25.41
CA MET A 216 -11.60 7.28 26.23
C MET A 216 -10.48 6.53 25.50
N LEU A 217 -10.72 6.09 24.26
CA LEU A 217 -9.71 5.43 23.44
C LEU A 217 -8.54 6.36 23.08
N ASN A 218 -8.82 7.65 22.88
CA ASN A 218 -7.78 8.66 22.66
C ASN A 218 -6.90 8.86 23.90
N ASP A 219 -7.48 8.82 25.11
CA ASP A 219 -6.70 8.91 26.34
C ASP A 219 -5.90 7.62 26.61
N LEU A 220 -6.44 6.46 26.22
CA LEU A 220 -5.74 5.17 26.32
C LEU A 220 -4.54 5.06 25.36
N TYR A 221 -4.71 5.55 24.14
CA TYR A 221 -3.72 5.51 23.08
C TYR A 221 -3.53 6.91 22.45
N PRO A 222 -2.88 7.83 23.18
CA PRO A 222 -2.77 9.24 22.81
C PRO A 222 -2.04 9.49 21.49
N ASP A 223 -1.18 8.56 21.07
CA ASP A 223 -0.42 8.65 19.82
C ASP A 223 -1.12 7.99 18.63
N ILE A 224 -2.16 7.18 18.87
CA ILE A 224 -2.83 6.39 17.82
C ILE A 224 -4.12 7.10 17.34
N PHE A 225 -4.84 7.78 18.23
CA PHE A 225 -6.20 8.24 17.92
C PHE A 225 -6.46 9.74 18.11
N ARG A 226 -5.41 10.56 18.24
CA ARG A 226 -5.51 12.01 18.46
C ARG A 226 -6.25 12.74 17.31
N LYS A 227 -7.58 12.79 17.38
CA LYS A 227 -8.40 13.89 16.86
C LYS A 227 -8.47 14.95 17.94
N ASP A 228 -7.57 15.92 17.91
CA ASP A 228 -7.66 17.06 18.82
C ASP A 228 -8.24 18.30 18.13
N GLN A 229 -9.30 18.81 18.74
CA GLN A 229 -9.74 20.18 18.64
C GLN A 229 -8.73 21.10 19.36
N SER A 230 -7.58 21.37 18.75
CA SER A 230 -6.73 22.49 19.19
C SER A 230 -6.03 23.13 18.00
N SER A 231 -6.78 24.00 17.33
CA SER A 231 -6.35 24.82 16.20
C SER A 231 -5.29 25.88 16.54
N LYS A 232 -4.61 25.83 17.70
CA LYS A 232 -3.73 26.92 18.14
C LYS A 232 -2.23 26.71 17.93
N PHE A 233 -1.70 25.49 17.79
CA PHE A 233 -0.27 25.31 17.51
C PHE A 233 0.01 24.08 16.63
N TRP A 234 -0.09 24.25 15.32
CA TRP A 234 0.53 23.30 14.40
C TRP A 234 2.05 23.36 14.56
N LYS A 235 2.71 22.21 14.67
CA LYS A 235 4.16 22.06 14.48
C LYS A 235 4.39 21.38 13.15
N LYS A 236 5.38 21.82 12.37
CA LYS A 236 5.66 21.34 11.01
C LYS A 236 5.81 19.81 10.95
N GLU A 237 6.60 19.22 11.85
CA GLU A 237 6.80 17.77 11.97
C GLU A 237 5.50 17.02 12.26
N LYS A 238 4.70 17.51 13.22
CA LYS A 238 3.40 16.91 13.54
C LYS A 238 2.43 16.96 12.36
N THR A 239 2.47 18.01 11.55
CA THR A 239 1.69 18.08 10.33
C THR A 239 2.14 17.04 9.31
N LEU A 240 3.45 16.86 9.13
CA LEU A 240 3.99 15.84 8.22
C LEU A 240 3.63 14.42 8.67
N THR A 241 3.73 14.09 9.96
CA THR A 241 3.32 12.78 10.46
C THR A 241 1.81 12.55 10.32
N THR A 242 1.00 13.60 10.53
CA THR A 242 -0.45 13.55 10.26
C THR A 242 -0.72 13.31 8.78
N LEU A 243 -0.01 14.01 7.89
CA LEU A 243 -0.13 13.83 6.44
C LEU A 243 0.22 12.40 6.03
N GLN A 244 1.34 11.88 6.51
CA GLN A 244 1.81 10.52 6.26
C GLN A 244 0.75 9.49 6.67
N TRP A 245 0.26 9.59 7.91
CA TRP A 245 -0.79 8.69 8.40
C TRP A 245 -2.07 8.77 7.57
N ILE A 246 -2.48 9.96 7.11
CA ILE A 246 -3.68 10.06 6.25
C ILE A 246 -3.46 9.31 4.92
N LEU A 247 -2.30 9.53 4.29
CA LEU A 247 -1.97 8.94 2.98
C LEU A 247 -1.77 7.42 3.07
N GLU A 248 -1.01 6.95 4.05
CA GLU A 248 -0.56 5.56 4.16
C GLU A 248 -1.56 4.68 4.92
N GLU A 249 -2.18 5.19 5.98
CA GLU A 249 -2.97 4.36 6.91
C GLU A 249 -4.47 4.58 6.75
N LYS A 250 -4.91 5.84 6.73
CA LYS A 250 -6.34 6.17 6.71
C LYS A 250 -6.97 5.94 5.34
N GLU A 251 -6.32 6.43 4.28
CA GLU A 251 -6.85 6.39 2.91
C GLU A 251 -6.10 5.40 2.02
N GLN A 252 -4.92 4.91 2.44
CA GLN A 252 -4.12 3.91 1.73
C GLN A 252 -3.93 4.23 0.23
N LEU A 253 -3.61 5.50 -0.07
CA LEU A 253 -3.54 6.00 -1.44
C LEU A 253 -2.30 5.46 -2.17
N THR A 254 -2.48 4.93 -3.37
CA THR A 254 -1.35 4.62 -4.28
C THR A 254 -0.72 5.91 -4.82
N GLU A 255 0.48 5.82 -5.40
CA GLU A 255 1.14 6.98 -6.01
C GLU A 255 0.29 7.60 -7.13
N GLU A 256 -0.37 6.79 -7.95
CA GLU A 256 -1.30 7.25 -8.98
C GLU A 256 -2.46 8.02 -8.38
N GLN A 257 -3.06 7.52 -7.29
CA GLN A 257 -4.14 8.20 -6.58
C GLN A 257 -3.65 9.52 -5.99
N ILE A 258 -2.45 9.56 -5.41
CA ILE A 258 -1.83 10.80 -4.94
C ILE A 258 -1.73 11.82 -6.08
N TYR A 259 -1.25 11.44 -7.27
CA TYR A 259 -1.18 12.37 -8.40
C TYR A 259 -2.55 12.91 -8.85
N GLN A 260 -3.64 12.17 -8.65
CA GLN A 260 -4.99 12.56 -9.10
C GLN A 260 -5.79 13.31 -8.03
N GLU A 261 -5.66 12.93 -6.77
CA GLU A 261 -6.51 13.41 -5.67
C GLU A 261 -5.81 14.48 -4.83
N PHE A 262 -4.50 14.34 -4.61
CA PHE A 262 -3.74 15.23 -3.73
C PHE A 262 -3.72 16.65 -4.26
N SER A 263 -4.41 17.53 -3.56
CA SER A 263 -4.67 18.91 -3.98
C SER A 263 -4.98 19.79 -2.77
N THR A 264 -5.01 21.10 -2.96
CA THR A 264 -5.43 22.04 -1.91
C THR A 264 -6.82 21.69 -1.37
N ASN A 265 -7.76 21.28 -2.23
CA ASN A 265 -9.11 20.88 -1.82
C ASN A 265 -9.10 19.59 -0.99
N TRP A 266 -8.28 18.61 -1.38
CA TRP A 266 -8.11 17.38 -0.60
C TRP A 266 -7.50 17.69 0.78
N LEU A 267 -6.50 18.57 0.84
CA LEU A 267 -5.89 19.02 2.11
C LEU A 267 -6.89 19.80 2.98
N ILE A 268 -7.76 20.63 2.39
CA ILE A 268 -8.85 21.31 3.10
C ILE A 268 -9.83 20.28 3.70
N LYS A 269 -10.27 19.30 2.91
CA LYS A 269 -11.17 18.21 3.35
C LYS A 269 -10.56 17.43 4.53
N ASN A 270 -9.24 17.24 4.51
CA ASN A 270 -8.47 16.58 5.56
C ASN A 270 -8.01 17.53 6.69
N LYS A 271 -8.55 18.75 6.76
CA LYS A 271 -8.28 19.75 7.83
C LYS A 271 -6.81 20.21 7.93
N LEU A 272 -6.05 20.12 6.84
CA LEU A 272 -4.64 20.52 6.74
C LEU A 272 -4.44 21.89 6.08
N ASN A 273 -5.50 22.68 5.88
CA ASN A 273 -5.41 24.00 5.23
C ASN A 273 -4.54 25.01 6.02
N THR A 274 -4.77 25.13 7.34
CA THR A 274 -4.01 26.05 8.20
C THR A 274 -2.51 25.75 8.21
N PRO A 275 -2.05 24.50 8.47
CA PRO A 275 -0.62 24.22 8.43
C PRO A 275 -0.03 24.29 7.02
N LEU A 276 -0.80 23.95 5.97
CA LEU A 276 -0.41 24.16 4.58
C LEU A 276 -0.05 25.62 4.30
N LYS A 277 -0.89 26.55 4.77
CA LYS A 277 -0.66 28.00 4.66
C LYS A 277 0.58 28.43 5.44
N ASN A 278 0.69 28.00 6.69
CA ASN A 278 1.71 28.47 7.61
C ASN A 278 3.13 28.01 7.23
N PHE A 279 3.31 26.76 6.77
CA PHE A 279 4.65 26.20 6.54
C PHE A 279 5.02 26.07 5.06
N TRP A 280 4.05 25.96 4.15
CA TRP A 280 4.32 25.73 2.73
C TRP A 280 3.66 26.77 1.81
N GLY A 281 3.15 27.88 2.36
CA GLY A 281 2.65 29.02 1.59
C GLY A 281 1.48 28.66 0.67
N SER A 282 0.58 27.77 1.12
CA SER A 282 -0.55 27.26 0.32
C SER A 282 -0.15 26.41 -0.90
N ASN A 283 1.07 25.86 -0.95
CA ASN A 283 1.52 24.99 -2.03
C ASN A 283 1.49 23.51 -1.59
N PRO A 284 0.52 22.70 -2.10
CA PRO A 284 0.44 21.27 -1.77
C PRO A 284 1.69 20.49 -2.15
N TYR A 285 2.27 20.78 -3.32
CA TYR A 285 3.48 20.08 -3.78
C TYR A 285 4.65 20.28 -2.81
N LYS A 286 4.87 21.51 -2.33
CA LYS A 286 5.90 21.77 -1.32
C LYS A 286 5.70 20.93 -0.06
N MET A 287 4.46 20.72 0.36
CA MET A 287 4.14 19.92 1.54
C MET A 287 4.42 18.43 1.32
N ILE A 288 3.99 17.84 0.20
CA ILE A 288 4.24 16.42 -0.07
C ILE A 288 5.70 16.13 -0.41
N ASN A 289 6.41 17.06 -1.06
CA ASN A 289 7.84 16.93 -1.31
C ASN A 289 8.67 17.06 -0.02
N ASP A 290 8.16 17.76 0.99
CA ASP A 290 8.81 17.83 2.31
C ASP A 290 8.60 16.53 3.10
N LEU A 291 7.46 15.84 2.89
CA LEU A 291 7.22 14.51 3.43
C LEU A 291 8.02 13.41 2.71
N TYR A 292 8.03 13.44 1.36
CA TYR A 292 8.74 12.49 0.52
C TYR A 292 9.68 13.22 -0.46
N PRO A 293 10.89 13.62 0.00
CA PRO A 293 11.84 14.37 -0.81
C PRO A 293 12.12 13.72 -2.17
N ASN A 294 11.89 14.46 -3.25
CA ASN A 294 12.17 14.07 -4.64
C ASN A 294 11.45 12.81 -5.16
N ARG A 295 10.54 12.22 -4.38
CA ARG A 295 9.75 11.05 -4.80
C ARG A 295 8.73 11.44 -5.88
N PHE A 296 8.04 12.56 -5.68
CA PHE A 296 6.99 13.01 -6.59
C PHE A 296 7.47 14.12 -7.53
N LYS A 297 7.07 14.06 -8.80
CA LYS A 297 7.31 15.12 -9.77
C LYS A 297 6.10 16.05 -9.86
N GLU A 298 6.31 17.35 -9.63
CA GLU A 298 5.23 18.35 -9.56
C GLU A 298 4.34 18.37 -10.80
N TRP A 299 4.92 18.24 -12.00
CA TRP A 299 4.18 18.21 -13.27
C TRP A 299 3.24 17.00 -13.46
N LEU A 300 3.36 15.96 -12.63
CA LEU A 300 2.49 14.77 -12.70
C LEU A 300 1.19 14.95 -11.91
N PHE A 301 1.11 15.93 -10.99
CA PHE A 301 -0.13 16.19 -10.26
C PHE A 301 -1.24 16.70 -11.18
N LYS A 302 -2.49 16.54 -10.77
CA LYS A 302 -3.66 17.03 -11.52
C LYS A 302 -3.60 18.53 -11.79
N ASN A 303 -3.14 19.30 -10.81
CA ASN A 303 -2.95 20.74 -10.90
C ASN A 303 -1.55 21.11 -10.40
N VAL A 304 -0.90 22.02 -11.12
CA VAL A 304 0.35 22.66 -10.67
C VAL A 304 0.08 24.12 -10.30
N PRO A 305 0.90 24.74 -9.44
CA PRO A 305 0.81 26.17 -9.16
C PRO A 305 0.83 27.03 -10.44
N LYS A 306 0.15 28.18 -10.41
CA LYS A 306 -0.01 29.08 -11.57
C LYS A 306 1.33 29.45 -12.23
N ASP A 307 2.36 29.67 -11.42
CA ASP A 307 3.69 30.12 -11.86
C ASP A 307 4.70 28.97 -11.94
N TYR A 308 4.25 27.72 -11.86
CA TYR A 308 5.12 26.55 -11.94
C TYR A 308 5.79 26.40 -13.31
N TRP A 309 5.00 26.58 -14.36
CA TRP A 309 5.48 26.40 -15.73
C TRP A 309 6.35 27.59 -16.14
N THR A 310 7.61 27.28 -16.39
CA THR A 310 8.63 28.08 -17.07
C THR A 310 9.16 27.25 -18.23
N GLU A 311 9.88 27.84 -19.18
CA GLU A 311 10.53 27.07 -20.25
C GLU A 311 11.45 25.99 -19.66
N LYS A 312 12.24 26.33 -18.65
CA LYS A 312 13.14 25.40 -17.96
C LYS A 312 12.41 24.23 -17.30
N THR A 313 11.32 24.49 -16.57
CA THR A 313 10.57 23.40 -15.90
C THR A 313 9.82 22.54 -16.91
N ALA A 314 9.33 23.13 -18.00
CA ALA A 314 8.70 22.43 -19.10
C ALA A 314 9.66 21.50 -19.85
N LEU A 315 10.87 21.98 -20.19
CA LEU A 315 11.89 21.17 -20.83
C LEU A 315 12.40 20.06 -19.91
N LYS A 316 12.54 20.32 -18.60
CA LYS A 316 12.88 19.27 -17.60
C LYS A 316 11.81 18.17 -17.57
N ALA A 317 10.53 18.55 -17.54
CA ALA A 317 9.41 17.61 -17.53
C ALA A 317 9.35 16.81 -18.84
N LEU A 318 9.54 17.46 -19.98
CA LEU A 318 9.60 16.82 -21.29
C LEU A 318 10.76 15.82 -21.37
N LYS A 319 11.97 16.21 -20.95
CA LYS A 319 13.16 15.34 -20.94
C LYS A 319 12.90 14.07 -20.13
N TRP A 320 12.44 14.22 -18.89
CA TRP A 320 12.08 13.08 -18.05
C TRP A 320 10.97 12.22 -18.68
N THR A 321 10.00 12.82 -19.37
CA THR A 321 8.91 12.08 -19.99
C THR A 321 9.42 11.22 -21.16
N ILE A 322 10.30 11.78 -22.00
CA ILE A 322 10.89 11.08 -23.15
C ILE A 322 11.88 10.00 -22.71
N GLU A 323 12.81 10.35 -21.83
CA GLU A 323 13.96 9.51 -21.49
C GLU A 323 13.65 8.49 -20.40
N GLU A 324 12.86 8.85 -19.38
CA GLU A 324 12.65 8.00 -18.19
C GLU A 324 11.28 7.31 -18.22
N LYS A 325 10.22 8.07 -18.51
CA LYS A 325 8.85 7.53 -18.45
C LYS A 325 8.52 6.65 -19.66
N GLU A 326 8.77 7.15 -20.86
CA GLU A 326 8.38 6.49 -22.12
C GLU A 326 9.55 5.81 -22.82
N GLN A 327 10.79 6.12 -22.41
CA GLN A 327 12.03 5.56 -22.95
C GLN A 327 12.05 5.54 -24.49
N LEU A 328 11.68 6.67 -25.10
CA LEU A 328 11.59 6.77 -26.56
C LEU A 328 12.99 6.79 -27.17
N ILE A 329 13.21 5.91 -28.15
CA ILE A 329 14.39 5.98 -29.01
C ILE A 329 14.26 7.15 -30.00
N GLU A 330 15.39 7.66 -30.48
CA GLU A 330 15.49 8.91 -31.25
C GLU A 330 14.54 8.94 -32.46
N GLU A 331 14.41 7.82 -33.18
CA GLU A 331 13.59 7.69 -34.39
C GLU A 331 12.09 7.78 -34.09
N GLN A 332 11.68 7.43 -32.86
CA GLN A 332 10.28 7.45 -32.44
C GLN A 332 9.81 8.84 -32.05
N ILE A 333 10.72 9.71 -31.61
CA ILE A 333 10.38 11.03 -31.05
C ILE A 333 9.51 11.82 -32.04
N PRO A 334 9.89 12.03 -33.32
CA PRO A 334 9.07 12.84 -34.22
C PRO A 334 7.70 12.24 -34.52
N GLN A 335 7.57 10.89 -34.54
CA GLN A 335 6.31 10.23 -34.90
C GLN A 335 5.35 10.07 -33.72
N ARG A 336 5.86 9.96 -32.49
CA ARG A 336 5.05 9.72 -31.29
C ARG A 336 4.69 11.00 -30.53
N THR A 337 5.49 12.07 -30.63
CA THR A 337 5.30 13.30 -29.86
C THR A 337 4.34 14.28 -30.55
N ASP A 338 3.12 13.83 -30.87
CA ASP A 338 2.07 14.71 -31.37
C ASP A 338 1.37 15.50 -30.24
N ILE A 339 0.47 16.42 -30.60
CA ILE A 339 -0.26 17.23 -29.60
C ILE A 339 -1.01 16.34 -28.58
N LYS A 340 -1.59 15.23 -29.02
CA LYS A 340 -2.32 14.31 -28.14
C LYS A 340 -1.38 13.62 -27.15
N TRP A 341 -0.15 13.29 -27.56
CA TRP A 341 0.88 12.77 -26.68
C TRP A 341 1.27 13.79 -25.60
N PHE A 342 1.42 15.06 -25.96
CA PHE A 342 1.66 16.14 -24.99
C PHE A 342 0.49 16.32 -24.01
N GLU A 343 -0.76 16.18 -24.47
CA GLU A 343 -1.96 16.21 -23.62
C GLU A 343 -1.99 15.05 -22.61
N ARG A 344 -1.79 13.82 -23.07
CA ARG A 344 -1.73 12.62 -22.19
C ARG A 344 -0.63 12.70 -21.14
N ASN A 345 0.47 13.37 -21.48
CA ASN A 345 1.61 13.57 -20.59
C ASN A 345 1.54 14.88 -19.77
N LYS A 346 0.39 15.57 -19.74
CA LYS A 346 0.17 16.82 -18.97
C LYS A 346 1.11 17.98 -19.35
N LEU A 347 1.66 17.96 -20.56
CA LEU A 347 2.57 18.98 -21.11
C LEU A 347 1.87 19.95 -22.09
N ALA A 348 0.56 19.82 -22.30
CA ALA A 348 -0.18 20.70 -23.21
C ALA A 348 -0.18 22.19 -22.80
N VAL A 349 -0.23 22.47 -21.48
CA VAL A 349 -0.21 23.85 -20.96
C VAL A 349 1.10 24.56 -21.29
N PRO A 350 2.29 24.04 -20.94
CA PRO A 350 3.54 24.68 -21.30
C PRO A 350 3.77 24.70 -22.82
N LEU A 351 3.39 23.64 -23.54
CA LEU A 351 3.48 23.60 -25.00
C LEU A 351 2.74 24.77 -25.67
N ARG A 352 1.51 25.05 -25.22
CA ARG A 352 0.71 26.17 -25.72
C ARG A 352 1.30 27.51 -25.31
N ARG A 353 1.76 27.63 -24.05
CA ARG A 353 2.23 28.90 -23.47
C ARG A 353 3.52 29.40 -24.09
N PHE A 354 4.52 28.53 -24.30
CA PHE A 354 5.85 28.95 -24.74
C PHE A 354 6.15 28.59 -26.20
N TRP A 355 5.55 27.52 -26.72
CA TRP A 355 5.85 27.01 -28.07
C TRP A 355 4.70 27.12 -29.07
N SER A 356 3.67 27.91 -28.76
CA SER A 356 2.52 28.14 -29.64
C SER A 356 1.85 26.84 -30.12
N SER A 357 1.78 25.83 -29.24
CA SER A 357 1.23 24.50 -29.56
C SER A 357 2.01 23.76 -30.66
N SER A 358 3.30 24.02 -30.82
CA SER A 358 4.18 23.35 -31.79
C SER A 358 5.07 22.30 -31.10
N PRO A 359 4.75 21.00 -31.24
CA PRO A 359 5.60 19.92 -30.72
C PRO A 359 7.05 20.02 -31.20
N TYR A 360 7.24 20.30 -32.49
CA TYR A 360 8.58 20.46 -33.07
C TYR A 360 9.40 21.52 -32.35
N LYS A 361 8.84 22.73 -32.12
CA LYS A 361 9.61 23.81 -31.48
C LYS A 361 10.07 23.40 -30.07
N MET A 362 9.17 22.80 -29.28
CA MET A 362 9.52 22.38 -27.92
C MET A 362 10.54 21.23 -27.91
N ILE A 363 10.44 20.28 -28.83
CA ILE A 363 11.42 19.19 -28.98
C ILE A 363 12.77 19.74 -29.47
N ASN A 364 12.77 20.69 -30.41
CA ASN A 364 13.98 21.30 -30.91
C ASN A 364 14.69 22.13 -29.83
N ASP A 365 13.95 22.77 -28.92
CA ASP A 365 14.58 23.47 -27.79
C ASP A 365 15.20 22.49 -26.77
N LEU A 366 14.61 21.30 -26.60
CA LEU A 366 15.19 20.24 -25.77
C LEU A 366 16.41 19.58 -26.44
N TYR A 367 16.32 19.32 -27.74
CA TYR A 367 17.32 18.65 -28.56
C TYR A 367 17.66 19.51 -29.79
N PRO A 368 18.47 20.58 -29.61
CA PRO A 368 18.77 21.53 -30.66
C PRO A 368 19.30 20.87 -31.93
N ASN A 369 18.66 21.17 -33.06
CA ASN A 369 19.05 20.75 -34.42
C ASN A 369 19.12 19.23 -34.65
N ARG A 370 18.64 18.40 -33.71
CA ARG A 370 18.60 16.93 -33.89
C ARG A 370 17.49 16.48 -34.82
N PHE A 371 16.39 17.21 -34.86
CA PHE A 371 15.23 16.89 -35.68
C PHE A 371 14.90 18.01 -36.64
N LYS A 372 14.32 17.65 -37.78
CA LYS A 372 13.78 18.54 -38.78
C LYS A 372 12.26 18.64 -38.61
N ALA A 373 11.70 19.83 -38.83
CA ALA A 373 10.27 20.09 -38.65
C ALA A 373 9.37 19.14 -39.44
N TRP A 374 9.76 18.75 -40.66
CA TRP A 374 8.99 17.82 -41.51
C TRP A 374 8.97 16.36 -41.04
N GLN A 375 9.80 16.00 -40.07
CA GLN A 375 9.72 14.67 -39.45
C GLN A 375 8.46 14.54 -38.57
N PHE A 376 7.89 15.65 -38.11
CA PHE A 376 6.69 15.67 -37.26
C PHE A 376 5.39 15.58 -38.08
N PRO A 377 4.30 15.02 -37.53
CA PRO A 377 3.01 14.88 -38.23
C PRO A 377 2.38 16.21 -38.67
N LYS A 378 2.65 17.29 -37.95
CA LYS A 378 2.12 18.63 -38.23
C LYS A 378 3.24 19.66 -38.20
N VAL A 379 3.30 20.46 -39.25
CA VAL A 379 4.15 21.65 -39.34
C VAL A 379 3.28 22.91 -39.36
N PRO A 380 3.82 24.10 -39.00
CA PRO A 380 3.06 25.35 -39.05
C PRO A 380 2.44 25.64 -40.43
N ARG A 381 1.34 26.39 -40.45
CA ARG A 381 0.74 26.86 -41.71
C ARG A 381 1.77 27.71 -42.48
N GLY A 382 1.88 27.50 -43.79
CA GLY A 382 2.88 28.18 -44.63
C GLY A 382 4.31 27.67 -44.44
N PHE A 383 4.53 26.60 -43.67
CA PHE A 383 5.87 26.03 -43.51
C PHE A 383 6.46 25.53 -44.83
N TRP A 384 5.65 24.86 -45.65
CA TRP A 384 6.10 24.25 -46.90
C TRP A 384 6.23 25.29 -48.01
N THR A 385 7.46 25.51 -48.46
CA THR A 385 7.80 26.19 -49.71
C THR A 385 8.41 25.17 -50.68
N LYS A 386 8.56 25.52 -51.96
CA LYS A 386 9.19 24.64 -52.95
C LYS A 386 10.59 24.18 -52.49
N GLU A 387 11.37 25.10 -51.93
CA GLU A 387 12.74 24.88 -51.45
C GLU A 387 12.77 23.92 -50.27
N LYS A 388 11.90 24.11 -49.27
CA LYS A 388 11.82 23.22 -48.10
C LYS A 388 11.33 21.81 -48.46
N VAL A 389 10.48 21.70 -49.47
CA VAL A 389 10.06 20.39 -49.99
C VAL A 389 11.26 19.67 -50.63
N LEU A 390 12.09 20.39 -51.39
CA LEU A 390 13.32 19.83 -51.97
C LEU A 390 14.35 19.48 -50.88
N GLU A 391 14.51 20.32 -49.84
CA GLU A 391 15.37 20.03 -48.69
C GLU A 391 14.91 18.75 -47.96
N ALA A 392 13.61 18.63 -47.70
CA ALA A 392 13.03 17.44 -47.08
C ALA A 392 13.19 16.19 -47.97
N LEU A 393 13.06 16.35 -49.29
CA LEU A 393 13.27 15.27 -50.25
C LEU A 393 14.74 14.81 -50.23
N LYS A 394 15.69 15.75 -50.32
CA LYS A 394 17.13 15.50 -50.28
C LYS A 394 17.52 14.75 -49.02
N TRP A 395 17.12 15.29 -47.87
CA TRP A 395 17.38 14.66 -46.57
C TRP A 395 16.77 13.25 -46.49
N THR A 396 15.58 13.04 -47.07
CA THR A 396 14.95 11.70 -47.06
C THR A 396 15.76 10.70 -47.90
N ILE A 397 16.27 11.11 -49.05
CA ILE A 397 17.05 10.26 -49.95
C ILE A 397 18.44 9.99 -49.38
N GLU A 398 19.16 11.05 -49.01
CA GLU A 398 20.59 10.98 -48.68
C GLU A 398 20.86 10.59 -47.23
N GLU A 399 20.09 11.11 -46.29
CA GLU A 399 20.37 10.94 -44.85
C GLU A 399 19.49 9.85 -44.23
N LYS A 400 18.19 9.88 -44.52
CA LYS A 400 17.22 8.98 -43.88
C LYS A 400 17.25 7.56 -44.45
N GLU A 401 17.11 7.43 -45.78
CA GLU A 401 17.10 6.12 -46.45
C GLU A 401 18.47 5.77 -47.06
N GLN A 402 19.41 6.72 -47.14
CA GLN A 402 20.77 6.54 -47.68
C GLN A 402 20.78 5.80 -49.03
N LEU A 403 19.87 6.18 -49.91
CA LEU A 403 19.62 5.47 -51.17
C LEU A 403 20.75 5.72 -52.16
N THR A 404 21.26 4.65 -52.74
CA THR A 404 22.09 4.75 -53.94
C THR A 404 21.24 5.16 -55.15
N ASP A 405 21.87 5.70 -56.18
CA ASP A 405 21.18 6.06 -57.42
C ASP A 405 20.41 4.87 -58.01
N LYS A 406 20.98 3.65 -57.94
CA LYS A 406 20.32 2.43 -58.41
C LYS A 406 19.05 2.09 -57.64
N GLU A 407 19.08 2.21 -56.32
CA GLU A 407 17.91 1.93 -55.46
C GLU A 407 16.84 3.00 -55.67
N LEU A 408 17.24 4.27 -55.70
CA LEU A 408 16.35 5.39 -55.96
C LEU A 408 15.61 5.21 -57.29
N MET A 409 16.31 4.85 -58.37
CA MET A 409 15.71 4.58 -59.67
C MET A 409 14.71 3.40 -59.67
N MET A 410 14.79 2.48 -58.71
CA MET A 410 13.88 1.35 -58.58
C MET A 410 12.62 1.65 -57.77
N ILE A 411 12.72 2.52 -56.75
CA ILE A 411 11.64 2.75 -55.78
C ILE A 411 10.95 4.11 -55.93
N PHE A 412 11.66 5.12 -56.44
CA PHE A 412 11.19 6.50 -56.49
C PHE A 412 9.94 6.62 -57.37
N SER A 413 8.85 7.10 -56.78
CA SER A 413 7.54 7.17 -57.40
C SER A 413 6.60 8.06 -56.59
N ALA A 414 5.43 8.41 -57.14
CA ALA A 414 4.38 9.07 -56.36
C ALA A 414 3.92 8.23 -55.15
N HIS A 415 4.04 6.90 -55.22
CA HIS A 415 3.75 6.02 -54.09
C HIS A 415 4.83 6.13 -53.00
N TRP A 416 6.11 6.11 -53.38
CA TRP A 416 7.21 6.34 -52.43
C TRP A 416 7.08 7.73 -51.79
N LEU A 417 6.86 8.78 -52.57
CA LEU A 417 6.61 10.13 -52.04
C LEU A 417 5.41 10.21 -51.08
N ARG A 418 4.37 9.39 -51.29
CA ARG A 418 3.22 9.29 -50.38
C ARG A 418 3.62 8.68 -49.03
N LYS A 419 4.42 7.60 -49.03
CA LYS A 419 5.00 7.01 -47.80
C LYS A 419 5.79 8.05 -46.98
N HIS A 420 6.44 9.00 -47.65
CA HIS A 420 7.22 10.07 -47.03
C HIS A 420 6.45 11.39 -46.82
N ARG A 421 5.11 11.41 -47.04
CA ARG A 421 4.24 12.58 -46.88
C ARG A 421 4.61 13.78 -47.78
N LEU A 422 5.31 13.54 -48.89
CA LEU A 422 5.71 14.57 -49.86
C LEU A 422 4.80 14.65 -51.09
N VAL A 423 3.92 13.66 -51.31
CA VAL A 423 3.06 13.58 -52.52
C VAL A 423 2.12 14.78 -52.72
N GLN A 424 1.66 15.41 -51.63
CA GLN A 424 0.76 16.57 -51.71
C GLN A 424 1.45 17.77 -52.37
N HIS A 425 2.76 17.92 -52.15
CA HIS A 425 3.57 19.00 -52.71
C HIS A 425 3.86 18.77 -54.19
N LEU A 426 3.77 17.52 -54.64
CA LEU A 426 3.91 17.15 -56.04
C LEU A 426 2.81 17.77 -56.92
N VAL A 427 1.58 17.80 -56.42
CA VAL A 427 0.46 18.48 -57.09
C VAL A 427 0.69 19.99 -57.13
N THR A 428 1.25 20.54 -56.04
CA THR A 428 1.36 21.99 -55.87
C THR A 428 2.42 22.62 -56.76
N TYR A 429 3.58 21.96 -56.95
CA TYR A 429 4.73 22.58 -57.61
C TYR A 429 5.22 21.86 -58.89
N TRP A 430 4.76 20.64 -59.17
CA TRP A 430 5.33 19.80 -60.24
C TRP A 430 4.28 19.05 -61.09
N ASP A 431 3.04 19.54 -61.17
CA ASP A 431 1.94 18.94 -61.97
C ASP A 431 1.76 17.43 -61.73
N TYR A 432 1.94 16.99 -60.48
CA TYR A 432 1.88 15.58 -60.10
C TYR A 432 2.94 14.68 -60.79
N SER A 433 4.06 15.23 -61.27
CA SER A 433 5.17 14.50 -61.88
C SER A 433 6.33 14.28 -60.89
N PRO A 434 6.52 13.05 -60.35
CA PRO A 434 7.66 12.73 -59.47
C PRO A 434 8.99 13.07 -60.13
N PHE A 435 9.11 12.83 -61.44
CA PHE A 435 10.33 13.09 -62.16
C PHE A 435 10.66 14.58 -62.20
N LYS A 436 9.70 15.47 -62.48
CA LYS A 436 9.95 16.93 -62.46
C LYS A 436 10.50 17.38 -61.09
N MET A 437 9.94 16.85 -60.01
CA MET A 437 10.42 17.14 -58.65
C MET A 437 11.85 16.65 -58.42
N LEU A 438 12.20 15.46 -58.92
CA LEU A 438 13.54 14.91 -58.76
C LEU A 438 14.56 15.59 -59.68
N ALA A 439 14.16 15.98 -60.90
CA ALA A 439 14.99 16.75 -61.83
C ALA A 439 15.30 18.15 -61.27
N ASP A 440 14.36 18.78 -60.56
CA ASP A 440 14.61 20.02 -59.83
C ASP A 440 15.61 19.82 -58.67
N LEU A 441 15.56 18.68 -57.98
CA LEU A 441 16.50 18.38 -56.89
C LEU A 441 17.91 18.02 -57.41
N TYR A 442 17.98 17.24 -58.48
CA TYR A 442 19.22 16.76 -59.09
C TYR A 442 19.22 17.03 -60.61
N PRO A 443 19.44 18.29 -61.03
CA PRO A 443 19.42 18.66 -62.44
C PRO A 443 20.41 17.83 -63.26
N GLY A 444 19.91 17.19 -64.33
CA GLY A 444 20.72 16.41 -65.26
C GLY A 444 21.22 15.05 -64.76
N ARG A 445 21.00 14.69 -63.49
CA ARG A 445 21.53 13.45 -62.89
C ARG A 445 20.80 12.19 -63.35
N PHE A 446 19.50 12.29 -63.61
CA PHE A 446 18.65 11.15 -63.97
C PHE A 446 17.87 11.42 -65.26
N LYS A 447 17.68 10.40 -66.08
CA LYS A 447 16.75 10.44 -67.23
C LYS A 447 15.41 9.80 -66.89
N GLU A 448 14.34 10.23 -67.56
CA GLU A 448 12.98 9.73 -67.31
C GLU A 448 12.85 8.20 -67.52
N TRP A 449 13.67 7.64 -68.41
CA TRP A 449 13.73 6.21 -68.73
C TRP A 449 14.67 5.40 -67.83
N ASP A 450 15.46 6.04 -66.96
CA ASP A 450 16.31 5.31 -66.01
C ASP A 450 15.50 4.67 -64.87
N PHE A 451 14.29 5.17 -64.59
CA PHE A 451 13.41 4.67 -63.53
C PHE A 451 12.73 3.36 -63.90
N LYS A 452 12.23 2.61 -62.91
CA LYS A 452 11.49 1.36 -63.12
C LYS A 452 10.31 1.49 -64.11
N ARG A 453 9.68 2.66 -64.17
CA ARG A 453 8.63 3.00 -65.13
C ARG A 453 8.79 4.45 -65.58
N ALA A 454 8.79 4.67 -66.89
CA ALA A 454 8.72 6.02 -67.44
C ALA A 454 7.34 6.67 -67.14
N PRO A 455 7.24 8.02 -67.13
CA PRO A 455 5.96 8.71 -66.93
C PRO A 455 4.88 8.29 -67.93
N LYS A 456 3.60 8.45 -67.56
CA LYS A 456 2.48 8.15 -68.46
C LYS A 456 2.58 9.05 -69.70
N ASN A 457 2.38 8.47 -70.89
CA ASN A 457 2.51 9.15 -72.18
C ASN A 457 3.91 9.75 -72.43
N PHE A 458 4.95 9.31 -71.72
CA PHE A 458 6.31 9.79 -71.91
C PHE A 458 6.87 9.46 -73.29
N TRP A 459 6.69 8.22 -73.74
CA TRP A 459 7.28 7.75 -75.00
C TRP A 459 6.57 8.38 -76.20
N THR A 460 7.31 9.21 -76.94
CA THR A 460 7.13 9.52 -78.37
C THR A 460 8.22 8.81 -79.17
N LYS A 461 8.11 8.78 -80.50
CA LYS A 461 9.13 8.14 -81.34
C LYS A 461 10.48 8.87 -81.20
N GLU A 462 10.44 10.19 -81.12
CA GLU A 462 11.60 11.08 -80.96
C GLU A 462 12.28 10.85 -79.61
N LYS A 463 11.52 10.82 -78.50
CA LYS A 463 12.07 10.53 -77.17
C LYS A 463 12.63 9.11 -77.06
N ALA A 464 12.04 8.16 -77.78
CA ALA A 464 12.59 6.82 -77.86
C ALA A 464 13.95 6.82 -78.57
N LEU A 465 14.06 7.51 -79.71
CA LEU A 465 15.31 7.68 -80.45
C LEU A 465 16.37 8.41 -79.63
N GLU A 466 15.99 9.48 -78.94
CA GLU A 466 16.86 10.19 -77.98
C GLU A 466 17.40 9.24 -76.90
N ALA A 467 16.52 8.45 -76.28
CA ALA A 467 16.90 7.50 -75.23
C ALA A 467 17.85 6.41 -75.75
N PHE A 468 17.60 5.88 -76.95
CA PHE A 468 18.51 4.93 -77.60
C PHE A 468 19.86 5.59 -77.93
N SER A 469 19.85 6.77 -78.56
CA SER A 469 21.05 7.52 -78.94
C SER A 469 21.92 7.81 -77.72
N TRP A 470 21.32 8.33 -76.65
CA TRP A 470 22.01 8.62 -75.39
C TRP A 470 22.55 7.35 -74.73
N THR A 471 21.77 6.27 -74.68
CA THR A 471 22.23 5.00 -74.08
C THR A 471 23.43 4.43 -74.83
N ILE A 472 23.40 4.50 -76.15
CA ILE A 472 24.46 4.01 -77.03
C ILE A 472 25.72 4.87 -76.92
N LYS A 473 25.57 6.20 -77.05
CA LYS A 473 26.70 7.13 -77.15
C LYS A 473 27.28 7.49 -75.79
N GLU A 474 26.44 7.85 -74.83
CA GLU A 474 26.88 8.40 -73.55
C GLU A 474 27.07 7.31 -72.49
N LYS A 475 26.14 6.36 -72.41
CA LYS A 475 26.12 5.36 -71.33
C LYS A 475 27.00 4.16 -71.60
N GLU A 476 26.95 3.60 -72.80
CA GLU A 476 27.71 2.39 -73.17
C GLU A 476 28.90 2.69 -74.11
N GLN A 477 28.95 3.89 -74.71
CA GLN A 477 30.00 4.32 -75.66
C GLN A 477 30.27 3.29 -76.77
N LEU A 478 29.20 2.73 -77.36
CA LEU A 478 29.31 1.68 -78.38
C LEU A 478 29.74 2.27 -79.72
N THR A 479 30.64 1.57 -80.43
CA THR A 479 31.01 1.91 -81.82
C THR A 479 29.97 1.40 -82.82
N ALA A 480 29.98 1.94 -84.04
CA ALA A 480 29.04 1.57 -85.10
C ALA A 480 29.05 0.06 -85.41
N GLU A 481 30.23 -0.58 -85.35
CA GLU A 481 30.43 -2.01 -85.58
C GLU A 481 29.81 -2.87 -84.47
N GLN A 482 29.77 -2.35 -83.23
CA GLN A 482 29.25 -3.07 -82.07
C GLN A 482 27.71 -3.02 -81.98
N LEU A 483 27.05 -2.06 -82.63
CA LEU A 483 25.60 -1.87 -82.55
C LEU A 483 24.83 -3.10 -83.03
N LEU A 484 25.21 -3.65 -84.18
CA LEU A 484 24.51 -4.79 -84.80
C LEU A 484 24.74 -6.11 -84.03
N GLN A 485 25.83 -6.21 -83.28
CA GLN A 485 26.18 -7.42 -82.51
C GLN A 485 25.64 -7.39 -81.08
N LYS A 486 25.61 -6.21 -80.44
CA LYS A 486 25.31 -6.06 -79.01
C LYS A 486 23.85 -5.67 -78.73
N ILE A 487 23.17 -5.00 -79.66
CA ILE A 487 21.79 -4.54 -79.45
C ILE A 487 20.82 -5.66 -79.84
N ASP A 488 20.53 -6.51 -78.87
CA ASP A 488 19.48 -7.51 -78.95
C ASP A 488 18.31 -7.17 -78.02
N ARG A 489 17.32 -8.07 -77.94
CA ARG A 489 16.16 -7.89 -77.07
C ARG A 489 16.53 -7.82 -75.59
N ASP A 490 17.56 -8.55 -75.17
CA ASP A 490 17.99 -8.59 -73.77
C ASP A 490 18.73 -7.32 -73.37
N TRP A 491 19.57 -6.77 -74.25
CA TRP A 491 20.17 -5.45 -74.12
C TRP A 491 19.07 -4.37 -73.98
N VAL A 492 18.08 -4.36 -74.89
CA VAL A 492 16.95 -3.41 -74.83
C VAL A 492 16.20 -3.52 -73.50
N LYS A 493 16.02 -4.74 -72.98
CA LYS A 493 15.37 -5.00 -71.69
C LYS A 493 16.23 -4.54 -70.52
N GLN A 494 17.54 -4.80 -70.54
CA GLN A 494 18.50 -4.35 -69.53
C GLN A 494 18.50 -2.83 -69.38
N HIS A 495 18.37 -2.10 -70.50
CA HIS A 495 18.31 -0.64 -70.51
C HIS A 495 16.90 -0.06 -70.36
N LYS A 496 15.88 -0.90 -70.06
CA LYS A 496 14.49 -0.48 -69.84
C LYS A 496 13.82 0.20 -71.04
N LEU A 497 14.32 -0.04 -72.26
CA LEU A 497 13.79 0.53 -73.51
C LEU A 497 12.81 -0.40 -74.24
N LEU A 498 12.41 -1.51 -73.64
CA LEU A 498 11.55 -2.52 -74.27
C LEU A 498 10.18 -1.98 -74.70
N THR A 499 9.56 -1.11 -73.89
CA THR A 499 8.25 -0.53 -74.20
C THR A 499 8.24 0.32 -75.48
N PRO A 500 9.11 1.35 -75.64
CA PRO A 500 9.16 2.11 -76.88
C PRO A 500 9.67 1.24 -78.05
N TYR A 501 10.59 0.32 -77.79
CA TYR A 501 11.11 -0.60 -78.79
C TYR A 501 10.00 -1.44 -79.46
N GLN A 502 9.11 -2.01 -78.64
CA GLN A 502 7.93 -2.73 -79.11
C GLN A 502 6.92 -1.80 -79.79
N ARG A 503 6.67 -0.62 -79.20
CA ARG A 503 5.63 0.31 -79.67
C ARG A 503 5.91 0.88 -81.06
N TYR A 504 7.14 1.28 -81.35
CA TYR A 504 7.47 2.02 -82.58
C TYR A 504 8.14 1.17 -83.66
N TRP A 505 8.81 0.08 -83.28
CA TRP A 505 9.55 -0.76 -84.22
C TRP A 505 9.12 -2.23 -84.20
N ASN A 506 8.05 -2.56 -83.46
CA ASN A 506 7.54 -3.94 -83.31
C ASN A 506 8.62 -4.95 -82.91
N GLY A 507 9.60 -4.50 -82.12
CA GLY A 507 10.71 -5.34 -81.68
C GLY A 507 11.77 -5.63 -82.75
N ASN A 508 11.80 -4.89 -83.86
CA ASN A 508 12.78 -5.07 -84.93
C ASN A 508 14.01 -4.14 -84.76
N PRO A 509 15.23 -4.68 -84.57
CA PRO A 509 16.41 -3.88 -84.26
C PRO A 509 16.91 -3.10 -85.48
N HIS A 510 16.80 -3.67 -86.69
CA HIS A 510 17.21 -2.99 -87.92
C HIS A 510 16.34 -1.76 -88.21
N LYS A 511 15.02 -1.84 -88.01
CA LYS A 511 14.12 -0.69 -88.17
C LYS A 511 14.44 0.41 -87.16
N MET A 512 14.71 0.02 -85.90
CA MET A 512 15.09 0.97 -84.85
C MET A 512 16.42 1.66 -85.16
N LEU A 513 17.45 0.91 -85.55
CA LEU A 513 18.76 1.46 -85.90
C LEU A 513 18.70 2.34 -87.14
N SER A 514 17.95 1.96 -88.18
CA SER A 514 17.74 2.79 -89.37
C SER A 514 17.16 4.16 -89.01
N ASP A 515 16.11 4.20 -88.18
CA ASP A 515 15.52 5.45 -87.72
C ASP A 515 16.47 6.24 -86.81
N LEU A 516 17.30 5.55 -86.01
CA LEU A 516 18.32 6.17 -85.16
C LEU A 516 19.41 6.86 -85.97
N TYR A 517 19.87 6.25 -87.07
CA TYR A 517 20.83 6.86 -87.99
C TYR A 517 20.26 8.11 -88.66
N GLN A 518 19.00 8.07 -89.09
CA GLN A 518 18.32 9.24 -89.67
C GLN A 518 18.10 10.34 -88.63
N TYR A 519 17.82 9.98 -87.37
CA TYR A 519 17.67 10.95 -86.29
C TYR A 519 18.99 11.64 -85.94
N ALA A 520 20.08 10.88 -85.88
CA ALA A 520 21.43 11.37 -85.57
C ALA A 520 22.11 12.15 -86.70
N SER A 521 21.59 12.10 -87.94
CA SER A 521 22.05 12.97 -89.03
C SER A 521 21.31 14.30 -89.09
N LEU A 522 20.19 14.44 -88.35
CA LEU A 522 19.35 15.62 -88.29
C LEU A 522 19.58 16.48 -87.02
N HIS A 523 20.28 15.96 -86.01
CA HIS A 523 20.60 16.59 -84.73
C HIS A 523 22.02 16.20 -84.33
#